data_AF-A0A9W6GWD6-F1
#
_entry.id   AF-A0A9W6GWD6-F1
#
_cell.length_a   1.000
_cell.length_b   1.000
_cell.length_c   1.000
_cell.angle_alpha   90.00
_cell.angle_beta   90.00
_cell.angle_gamma   90.00
#
_symmetry.space_group_name_H-M   'P 1'
#
loop_
_entity.id
_entity.type
_entity.pdbx_description
1 polymer ?
#
loop_
_entity_poly.entity_id
_entity_poly.type
_entity_poly.pdbx_seq_one_letter_code
_entity_poly.pdbx_strand_id
1 'polypeptide(L)'
;MAKNPHPADLANAALIAQAASFSVNLFLGRGEFDRAEAATIDEARALAARMLAAHPTCSRRPLIYAVTREGRAAVVDPGRLAAAAE
;
A
#
# COMPACT_ATOMS: atom_id res chain seq x y z
N MET A 1 6.25 23.45 -9.11
CA MET A 1 5.82 24.07 -7.84
C MET A 1 5.91 23.00 -6.75
N ALA A 2 7.01 22.97 -6.00
CA ALA A 2 7.17 22.02 -4.90
C ALA A 2 6.15 22.39 -3.81
N LYS A 3 5.10 21.58 -3.66
CA LYS A 3 4.18 21.72 -2.52
C LYS A 3 4.97 21.27 -1.31
N ASN A 4 5.23 22.16 -0.36
CA ASN A 4 5.76 21.79 0.95
C ASN A 4 5.01 20.54 1.45
N PRO A 5 5.72 19.49 1.89
CA PRO A 5 5.07 18.27 2.35
C PRO A 5 4.14 18.64 3.51
N HIS A 6 2.86 18.33 3.35
CA HIS A 6 1.87 18.53 4.41
C HIS A 6 2.29 17.66 5.61
N PRO A 7 2.15 18.11 6.86
CA PRO A 7 2.57 17.34 8.05
C PRO A 7 1.96 15.92 8.11
N ALA A 8 0.75 15.75 7.57
CA ALA A 8 0.10 14.44 7.44
C ALA A 8 0.89 13.47 6.52
N ASP A 9 1.60 13.99 5.54
CA ASP A 9 2.40 13.19 4.60
C ASP A 9 3.68 12.67 5.25
N LEU A 10 4.35 13.52 6.03
CA LEU A 10 5.54 13.14 6.80
C LEU A 10 5.19 12.09 7.85
N ALA A 11 4.04 12.23 8.52
CA ALA A 11 3.54 11.23 9.46
C ALA A 11 3.24 9.89 8.76
N ASN A 12 2.65 9.92 7.56
CA ASN A 12 2.37 8.71 6.78
C ASN A 12 3.67 8.02 6.33
N ALA A 13 4.66 8.77 5.86
CA ALA A 13 5.98 8.23 5.50
C ALA A 13 6.70 7.60 6.70
N ALA A 14 6.64 8.25 7.88
CA ALA A 14 7.22 7.70 9.11
C ALA A 14 6.52 6.42 9.57
N LEU A 15 5.20 6.29 9.36
CA LEU A 15 4.45 5.06 9.64
C LEU A 15 4.82 3.94 8.66
N ILE A 16 4.99 4.27 7.38
CA ILE A 16 5.42 3.30 6.36
C ILE A 16 6.85 2.80 6.65
N ALA A 17 7.75 3.68 7.10
CA ALA A 17 9.11 3.30 7.50
C ALA A 17 9.14 2.41 8.74
N GLN A 18 8.17 2.53 9.64
CA GLN A 18 8.02 1.72 10.86
C GLN A 18 7.07 0.54 10.68
N ALA A 19 6.63 0.26 9.45
CA ALA A 19 5.73 -0.83 9.16
C ALA A 19 6.37 -2.17 9.54
N ALA A 20 5.63 -2.98 10.28
CA ALA A 20 6.02 -4.34 10.63
C ALA A 20 5.52 -5.36 9.60
N SER A 21 4.40 -5.04 8.94
CA SER A 21 3.81 -5.85 7.89
C SER A 21 3.05 -4.96 6.91
N PHE A 22 2.76 -5.53 5.74
CA PHE A 22 2.02 -4.87 4.68
C PHE A 22 0.83 -5.74 4.31
N SER A 23 -0.37 -5.17 4.32
CA SER A 23 -1.60 -5.84 3.88
C SER A 23 -2.00 -5.33 2.50
N VAL A 24 -2.14 -6.25 1.55
CA VAL A 24 -2.57 -5.98 0.18
C VAL A 24 -4.02 -6.42 0.05
N ASN A 25 -4.89 -5.53 -0.44
CA ASN A 25 -6.31 -5.80 -0.61
C ASN A 25 -6.72 -5.46 -2.06
N LEU A 26 -7.21 -6.44 -2.81
CA LEU A 26 -7.80 -6.25 -4.12
C LEU A 26 -9.31 -6.45 -4.03
N PHE A 27 -10.09 -5.45 -4.44
CA PHE A 27 -11.54 -5.57 -4.52
C PHE A 27 -11.94 -6.31 -5.81
N LEU A 28 -12.55 -7.49 -5.65
CA LEU A 28 -12.97 -8.34 -6.77
C LEU A 28 -14.37 -7.98 -7.30
N GLY A 29 -15.13 -7.18 -6.56
CA GLY A 29 -16.53 -6.86 -6.85
C GLY A 29 -17.49 -7.59 -5.90
N ARG A 30 -18.76 -7.15 -5.86
CA ARG A 30 -19.84 -7.75 -5.02
C ARG A 30 -19.53 -7.88 -3.51
N GLY A 31 -18.61 -7.06 -2.98
CA GLY A 31 -18.21 -7.13 -1.58
C GLY A 31 -17.09 -8.13 -1.29
N GLU A 32 -16.56 -8.80 -2.32
CA GLU A 32 -15.46 -9.75 -2.20
C GLU A 32 -14.10 -9.05 -2.34
N PHE A 33 -13.16 -9.46 -1.49
CA PHE A 33 -11.80 -8.94 -1.47
C PHE A 33 -10.83 -10.11 -1.46
N ASP A 34 -9.88 -10.08 -2.38
CA ASP A 34 -8.67 -10.89 -2.26
C ASP A 34 -7.69 -10.14 -1.36
N ARG A 35 -7.16 -10.84 -0.35
CA ARG A 35 -6.28 -10.23 0.66
C ARG A 35 -5.02 -11.05 0.78
N ALA A 36 -3.88 -10.36 0.82
CA ALA A 36 -2.58 -10.95 1.06
C ALA A 36 -1.80 -10.12 2.07
N GLU A 37 -0.87 -10.75 2.77
CA GLU A 37 0.04 -10.10 3.72
C GLU A 37 1.49 -10.31 3.28
N ALA A 38 2.32 -9.31 3.53
CA ALA A 38 3.72 -9.30 3.16
C ALA A 38 4.57 -8.72 4.29
N ALA A 39 5.81 -9.18 4.43
CA ALA A 39 6.73 -8.62 5.42
C ALA A 39 7.38 -7.31 4.93
N THR A 40 7.45 -7.12 3.61
CA THR A 40 8.11 -5.97 2.98
C THR A 40 7.24 -5.31 1.92
N ILE A 41 7.54 -4.04 1.62
CA ILE A 41 6.84 -3.29 0.58
C ILE A 41 7.09 -3.85 -0.83
N ASP A 42 8.26 -4.43 -1.07
CA ASP A 42 8.60 -5.06 -2.35
C ASP A 42 7.76 -6.32 -2.58
N GLU A 43 7.67 -7.18 -1.57
CA GLU A 43 6.78 -8.34 -1.62
C GLU A 43 5.32 -7.95 -1.76
N ALA A 44 4.87 -6.90 -1.07
CA ALA A 44 3.51 -6.39 -1.20
C ALA A 44 3.21 -5.92 -2.64
N ARG A 45 4.19 -5.29 -3.31
CA ARG A 45 4.07 -4.91 -4.73
C ARG A 45 4.04 -6.13 -5.66
N ALA A 46 4.87 -7.13 -5.40
CA ALA A 46 4.88 -8.37 -6.16
C ALA A 46 3.53 -9.12 -6.02
N LEU A 47 2.99 -9.19 -4.80
CA LEU A 47 1.67 -9.75 -4.52
C LEU A 47 0.57 -8.96 -5.23
N ALA A 48 0.58 -7.64 -5.14
CA ALA A 48 -0.36 -6.78 -5.86
C ALA A 48 -0.36 -7.03 -7.38
N ALA A 49 0.82 -7.18 -7.99
CA ALA A 49 0.95 -7.51 -9.40
C ALA A 49 0.43 -8.92 -9.71
N ARG A 50 0.71 -9.90 -8.84
CA ARG A 50 0.18 -11.27 -8.97
C ARG A 50 -1.34 -11.33 -8.85
N MET A 51 -1.93 -10.58 -7.91
CA MET A 51 -3.38 -10.50 -7.73
C MET A 51 -4.05 -9.90 -8.97
N LEU A 52 -3.47 -8.84 -9.55
CA LEU A 52 -3.96 -8.27 -10.82
C LEU A 52 -3.87 -9.27 -11.97
N ALA A 53 -2.77 -10.02 -12.07
CA ALA A 53 -2.60 -11.04 -13.10
C ALA A 53 -3.57 -12.22 -12.93
N ALA A 54 -3.87 -12.60 -11.69
CA ALA A 54 -4.84 -13.64 -11.36
C ALA A 54 -6.29 -13.19 -11.61
N HIS A 55 -6.56 -11.89 -11.51
CA HIS A 55 -7.89 -11.31 -11.69
C HIS A 55 -7.92 -10.24 -12.80
N PRO A 56 -7.71 -10.62 -14.08
CA PRO A 56 -7.61 -9.67 -15.20
C PRO A 56 -8.91 -8.91 -15.48
N THR A 57 -10.05 -9.40 -14.99
CA THR A 57 -11.36 -8.74 -15.10
C THR A 57 -11.57 -7.65 -14.05
N CYS A 58 -10.71 -7.59 -13.02
CA CYS A 58 -10.79 -6.55 -11.99
C CYS A 58 -10.26 -5.23 -12.53
N SER A 59 -11.17 -4.27 -12.72
CA SER A 59 -10.81 -2.90 -13.14
C SER A 59 -10.23 -2.05 -11.99
N ARG A 60 -10.18 -2.58 -10.77
CA ARG A 60 -9.73 -1.88 -9.56
C ARG A 60 -8.27 -2.19 -9.29
N ARG A 61 -7.54 -1.19 -8.81
CA ARG A 61 -6.16 -1.39 -8.36
C ARG A 61 -6.14 -1.97 -6.94
N PRO A 62 -5.20 -2.88 -6.64
CA PRO A 62 -4.95 -3.33 -5.28
C PRO A 62 -4.47 -2.17 -4.42
N LEU A 63 -4.92 -2.15 -3.17
CA LEU A 63 -4.52 -1.20 -2.15
C LEU A 63 -3.52 -1.86 -1.21
N ILE A 64 -2.40 -1.18 -0.94
CA ILE A 64 -1.38 -1.65 0.00
C ILE A 64 -1.47 -0.80 1.25
N TYR A 65 -1.50 -1.44 2.42
CA TYR A 65 -1.54 -0.81 3.72
C TYR A 65 -0.30 -1.22 4.51
N ALA A 66 0.46 -0.25 5.00
CA ALA A 66 1.53 -0.46 5.94
C ALA A 66 0.95 -0.55 7.35
N VAL A 67 1.22 -1.62 8.07
CA VAL A 67 0.73 -1.85 9.44
C VAL A 67 1.92 -1.87 10.38
N THR A 68 1.89 -0.99 11.38
CA THR A 68 2.92 -0.90 12.43
C THR A 68 2.66 -1.91 13.55
N ARG A 69 3.67 -2.18 14.40
CA ARG A 69 3.52 -3.05 15.59
C ARG A 69 2.49 -2.52 16.60
N GLU A 70 2.25 -1.21 16.60
CA GLU A 70 1.22 -0.56 17.42
C GLU A 70 -0.20 -0.73 16.84
N GLY A 71 -0.36 -1.43 15.71
CA GLY A 71 -1.65 -1.64 15.05
C GLY A 71 -2.13 -0.44 14.22
N ARG A 72 -1.31 0.61 14.06
CA ARG A 72 -1.64 1.73 13.16
C ARG A 72 -1.43 1.30 11.71
N ALA A 73 -2.41 1.61 10.86
CA ALA A 73 -2.35 1.37 9.42
C ALA A 73 -2.24 2.68 8.65
N ALA A 74 -1.36 2.70 7.66
CA ALA A 74 -1.12 3.80 6.73
C ALA A 74 -1.32 3.30 5.30
N VAL A 75 -2.07 4.03 4.47
CA VAL A 75 -2.19 3.67 3.05
C VAL A 75 -0.89 4.00 2.33
N VAL A 76 -0.36 3.01 1.62
CA VAL A 76 0.81 3.13 0.78
C VAL A 76 0.32 3.58 -0.59
N ASP A 77 0.38 4.89 -0.86
CA ASP A 77 0.03 5.39 -2.18
C ASP A 77 1.14 5.06 -3.18
N PRO A 78 0.85 4.29 -4.26
CA PRO A 78 1.87 3.87 -5.20
C PRO A 78 2.42 5.03 -6.05
N GLY A 79 1.70 6.16 -6.16
CA GLY A 79 2.17 7.37 -6.84
C GLY A 79 3.04 8.26 -5.94
N ARG A 80 2.96 8.10 -4.63
CA ARG A 80 3.63 8.98 -3.65
C ARG A 80 4.93 8.42 -3.08
N LEU A 81 5.19 7.13 -3.22
CA LEU A 81 6.44 6.53 -2.74
C LEU A 81 7.69 6.98 -3.49
N ALA A 82 7.54 7.61 -4.66
CA ALA A 82 8.65 8.17 -5.43
C ALA A 82 9.17 9.52 -4.89
N ALA A 83 8.43 10.19 -3.99
CA ALA A 83 8.76 11.56 -3.56
C ALA A 83 9.61 11.65 -2.27
N ALA A 84 10.05 10.52 -1.70
CA ALA A 84 10.86 10.47 -0.47
C ALA A 84 12.33 10.10 -0.72
N ALA A 85 12.78 10.18 -1.98
CA ALA A 85 14.16 9.91 -2.38
C ALA A 85 14.74 11.07 -3.21
N GLU A 86 14.62 12.31 -2.72
CA GLU A 86 15.45 13.45 -3.14
C GLU A 86 15.70 14.38 -1.95
#